data_AF-A0A523YA32-F1
#
_entry.id   AF-A0A523YA32-F1
#
_cell.length_a   1.000
_cell.length_b   1.000
_cell.length_c   1.000
_cell.angle_alpha   90.00
_cell.angle_beta   90.00
_cell.angle_gamma   90.00
#
_symmetry.space_group_name_H-M   'P 1'
#
loop_
_entity.id
_entity.type
_entity.pdbx_description
1 polymer ?
#
loop_
_entity_poly.entity_id
_entity_poly.type
_entity_poly.pdbx_seq_one_letter_code
_entity_poly.pdbx_strand_id
1 'polypeptide(L)'
;METVTQKKFSINVNQKEFLADYKKWGFSDQSSIVREALDRFIREIRTRERKDLMKKKANELLPDYADDKELTVLTDLDGEDFL
;
A
#
# COMPACT_ATOMS: atom_id res chain seq x y z
N MET A 1 -20.58 17.71 -5.22
CA MET A 1 -20.71 16.88 -4.01
C MET A 1 -20.56 15.44 -4.44
N GLU A 2 -19.53 14.74 -3.97
CA GLU A 2 -19.42 13.29 -4.24
C GLU A 2 -20.61 12.56 -3.60
N THR A 3 -21.15 11.58 -4.31
CA THR A 3 -22.27 10.78 -3.83
C THR A 3 -21.80 9.85 -2.72
N VAL A 4 -22.19 10.13 -1.47
CA VAL A 4 -21.86 9.28 -0.33
C VAL A 4 -22.91 8.18 -0.18
N THR A 5 -22.53 6.93 -0.41
CA THR A 5 -23.40 5.76 -0.16
C THR A 5 -23.22 5.27 1.28
N GLN A 6 -24.33 5.15 2.02
CA GLN A 6 -24.30 4.62 3.38
C GLN A 6 -24.36 3.09 3.36
N LYS A 7 -23.43 2.44 4.09
CA LYS A 7 -23.41 0.99 4.26
C LYS A 7 -23.26 0.64 5.74
N LYS A 8 -24.12 -0.26 6.23
CA LYS A 8 -24.07 -0.76 7.61
C LYS A 8 -23.22 -2.03 7.65
N PHE A 9 -22.36 -2.14 8.65
CA PHE A 9 -21.53 -3.31 8.90
C PHE A 9 -21.33 -3.50 10.41
N SER A 10 -21.02 -4.72 10.80
CA SER A 10 -20.72 -5.05 12.20
C SER A 10 -19.26 -4.69 12.49
N ILE A 11 -19.02 -4.17 13.70
CA ILE A 11 -17.68 -3.83 14.20
C ILE A 11 -17.45 -4.46 15.56
N ASN A 12 -16.18 -4.68 15.89
CA ASN A 12 -15.77 -5.17 17.20
C ASN A 12 -15.89 -4.08 18.26
N VAL A 13 -15.94 -4.48 19.54
CA VAL A 13 -16.04 -3.55 20.68
C VAL A 13 -14.86 -2.56 20.69
N ASN A 14 -13.63 -3.05 20.49
CA ASN A 14 -12.43 -2.20 20.46
C ASN A 14 -12.50 -1.16 19.32
N GLN A 15 -13.06 -1.53 18.16
CA GLN A 15 -13.23 -0.61 17.03
C GLN A 15 -14.28 0.46 17.35
N LYS A 16 -15.36 0.08 18.05
CA LYS A 16 -16.38 1.04 18.52
C LYS A 16 -15.77 2.05 19.49
N GLU A 17 -14.94 1.61 20.42
CA GLU A 17 -14.25 2.49 21.38
C GLU A 17 -13.30 3.45 20.66
N PHE A 18 -12.50 2.96 19.72
CA PHE A 18 -11.64 3.79 18.87
C PHE A 18 -12.44 4.86 18.12
N LEU A 19 -13.58 4.48 17.53
CA LEU A 19 -14.46 5.41 16.83
C LEU A 19 -15.18 6.40 17.77
N ALA A 20 -15.40 6.07 19.04
CA ALA A 20 -15.96 7.01 20.00
C ALA A 20 -14.99 8.18 20.29
N ASP A 21 -13.69 7.90 20.20
CA ASP A 21 -12.61 8.85 20.44
C ASP A 21 -12.24 9.70 19.21
N TYR A 22 -13.05 9.71 18.13
CA TYR A 22 -12.77 10.42 16.88
C TYR A 22 -12.38 11.91 17.05
N LYS A 23 -12.95 12.60 18.06
CA LYS A 23 -12.62 14.00 18.37
C LYS A 23 -11.19 14.18 18.88
N LYS A 24 -10.65 13.21 19.62
CA LYS A 24 -9.26 13.26 20.12
C LYS A 24 -8.26 13.28 18.95
N TRP A 25 -8.66 12.70 17.83
CA TRP A 25 -7.85 12.60 16.61
C TRP A 25 -8.14 13.72 15.59
N GLY A 26 -8.98 14.70 15.93
CA GLY A 26 -9.26 15.86 15.07
C GLY A 26 -10.29 15.64 13.97
N PHE A 27 -11.07 14.56 14.01
CA PHE A 27 -12.13 14.30 13.02
C PHE A 27 -13.46 14.97 13.40
N SER A 28 -14.23 15.36 12.38
CA SER A 28 -15.57 15.94 12.54
C SER A 28 -16.62 14.94 13.01
N ASP A 29 -16.51 13.69 12.56
CA ASP A 29 -17.47 12.62 12.80
C ASP A 29 -16.83 11.24 12.64
N GLN A 30 -17.51 10.21 13.14
CA GLN A 30 -17.07 8.83 13.07
C GLN A 30 -16.93 8.32 11.64
N SER A 31 -17.74 8.81 10.70
CA SER A 31 -17.62 8.36 9.31
C SER A 31 -16.39 8.97 8.64
N SER A 32 -15.96 10.17 9.03
CA SER A 32 -14.76 10.82 8.50
C SER A 32 -13.48 10.07 8.87
N ILE A 33 -13.35 9.60 10.11
CA ILE A 33 -12.20 8.78 10.52
C ILE A 33 -12.19 7.42 9.79
N VAL A 34 -13.37 6.82 9.58
CA VAL A 34 -13.49 5.55 8.84
C VAL A 34 -13.11 5.75 7.37
N ARG A 35 -13.56 6.83 6.72
CA ARG A 35 -13.19 7.15 5.34
C ARG A 35 -11.68 7.31 5.18
N GLU A 36 -11.05 8.12 6.03
CA GLU A 36 -9.60 8.33 5.99
C GLU A 36 -8.83 7.01 6.24
N ALA A 37 -9.28 6.18 7.17
CA ALA A 37 -8.68 4.88 7.42
C ALA A 37 -8.80 3.94 6.20
N LEU A 38 -9.97 3.91 5.55
CA LEU A 38 -10.21 3.13 4.34
C LEU A 38 -9.35 3.62 3.17
N ASP A 39 -9.23 4.94 2.98
CA ASP A 39 -8.39 5.51 1.92
C ASP A 39 -6.92 5.14 2.09
N ARG A 40 -6.41 5.19 3.32
CA ARG A 40 -5.06 4.71 3.65
C ARG A 40 -4.89 3.22 3.34
N PHE A 41 -5.85 2.41 3.78
CA PHE A 41 -5.81 0.96 3.56
C PHE A 41 -5.88 0.58 2.07
N ILE A 42 -6.72 1.28 1.29
CA ILE A 42 -6.81 1.09 -0.16
C ILE A 42 -5.46 1.42 -0.84
N ARG A 43 -4.83 2.54 -0.46
CA ARG A 43 -3.51 2.92 -1.00
C ARG A 43 -2.45 1.88 -0.66
N GLU A 44 -2.49 1.37 0.56
CA GLU A 44 -1.56 0.33 1.01
C GLU A 44 -1.72 -0.97 0.21
N ILE A 45 -2.95 -1.47 0.06
CA ILE A 45 -3.25 -2.67 -0.74
C ILE A 45 -2.74 -2.48 -2.17
N ARG A 46 -3.12 -1.38 -2.83
CA ARG A 46 -2.70 -1.11 -4.21
C ARG A 46 -1.18 -1.04 -4.35
N THR A 47 -0.50 -0.50 -3.34
CA THR A 47 0.97 -0.44 -3.32
C THR A 47 1.57 -1.82 -3.20
N ARG A 48 1.02 -2.69 -2.34
CA ARG A 48 1.46 -4.08 -2.20
C ARG A 48 1.24 -4.86 -3.49
N GLU A 49 0.04 -4.78 -4.08
CA GLU A 49 -0.27 -5.42 -5.37
C GLU A 49 0.68 -4.97 -6.48
N ARG A 50 0.98 -3.67 -6.55
CA ARG A 50 1.94 -3.14 -7.54
C ARG A 50 3.34 -3.71 -7.32
N LYS A 51 3.80 -3.78 -6.07
CA LYS A 51 5.11 -4.36 -5.73
C LYS A 51 5.18 -5.84 -6.09
N ASP A 52 4.12 -6.60 -5.81
CA ASP A 52 4.06 -8.02 -6.14
C ASP A 52 4.08 -8.24 -7.65
N LEU A 53 3.35 -7.40 -8.41
CA LEU A 53 3.39 -7.42 -9.87
C LEU A 53 4.79 -7.08 -10.41
N MET A 54 5.44 -6.05 -9.87
CA MET A 54 6.82 -5.68 -10.25
C MET A 54 7.79 -6.82 -9.97
N LYS A 55 7.70 -7.47 -8.80
CA LYS A 55 8.53 -8.62 -8.45
C LYS A 55 8.32 -9.79 -9.40
N LYS A 56 7.06 -10.09 -9.75
CA LYS A 56 6.74 -11.13 -10.72
C LYS A 56 7.32 -10.80 -12.10
N LYS A 57 7.18 -9.57 -12.57
CA LYS A 57 7.72 -9.13 -13.86
C LYS A 57 9.24 -9.12 -13.90
N ALA A 58 9.90 -8.68 -12.83
CA ALA A 58 11.37 -8.78 -12.71
C ALA A 58 11.85 -10.22 -12.81
N ASN A 59 11.17 -11.15 -12.12
CA ASN A 59 11.49 -12.58 -12.21
C ASN A 59 11.23 -13.18 -13.60
N GLU A 60 10.19 -12.72 -14.30
CA GLU A 60 9.89 -13.15 -15.67
C GLU A 60 10.94 -12.67 -16.68
N LEU A 61 11.52 -11.49 -16.47
CA LEU A 61 12.55 -10.90 -17.33
C LEU A 61 13.97 -11.39 -16.99
N LEU A 62 14.18 -11.91 -15.79
CA LEU A 62 15.47 -12.40 -15.31
C LEU A 62 16.19 -13.38 -16.26
N PRO A 63 15.52 -14.34 -16.92
CA PRO A 63 16.17 -15.23 -17.87
C PRO A 63 16.63 -14.51 -19.15
N ASP A 64 15.88 -13.51 -19.62
CA ASP A 64 16.21 -12.74 -20.82
C ASP A 64 17.47 -11.86 -20.60
N TYR A 65 17.70 -11.43 -19.36
CA TYR A 65 18.92 -10.70 -18.96
C TYR A 65 20.08 -11.62 -18.54
N ALA A 66 19.85 -12.91 -18.31
CA ALA A 66 20.89 -13.85 -17.88
C ALA A 66 21.88 -14.18 -19.00
N ASP A 67 21.43 -14.13 -20.26
CA ASP A 67 22.25 -14.40 -21.44
C ASP A 67 22.91 -13.12 -22.00
N ASP A 68 22.54 -11.94 -21.51
CA ASP A 68 23.01 -10.64 -22.00
C ASP A 68 24.20 -10.12 -21.16
N LYS A 69 25.38 -10.72 -21.40
CA LYS A 69 26.64 -10.44 -20.68
C LYS A 69 27.12 -8.99 -20.78
N GLU A 70 26.68 -8.22 -21.77
CA GLU A 70 27.06 -6.81 -21.91
C GLU A 70 26.27 -5.88 -20.96
N LEU A 71 25.08 -6.30 -20.50
CA LEU A 71 24.19 -5.45 -19.69
C LEU A 71 24.41 -5.60 -18.17
N THR A 72 24.96 -6.74 -17.72
CA THR A 72 25.16 -7.09 -16.31
C THR A 72 26.43 -6.49 -15.68
N VAL A 73 27.31 -5.91 -16.50
CA VAL A 73 28.58 -5.31 -16.05
C VAL A 73 28.34 -4.09 -15.13
N LEU A 74 27.23 -3.37 -15.29
CA LEU A 74 26.89 -2.23 -14.42
C LEU A 74 26.19 -2.63 -13.12
N THR A 75 25.50 -3.78 -13.07
CA THR A 75 24.83 -4.24 -11.83
C THR A 75 25.80 -4.70 -10.76
N ASP A 76 27.00 -5.17 -11.14
CA ASP A 76 28.06 -5.53 -10.18
C ASP A 76 28.74 -4.31 -9.55
N LEU A 77 28.67 -3.14 -10.18
CA LEU A 77 29.23 -1.88 -9.65
C LEU A 77 28.33 -1.22 -8.60
N ASP A 78 27.01 -1.44 -8.64
CA ASP A 78 26.04 -0.80 -7.73
C ASP A 78 25.99 -1.45 -6.33
N GLY A 79 26.73 -2.55 -6.12
CA GLY A 79 26.79 -3.28 -4.85
C GLY A 79 27.88 -2.83 -3.87
N GLU A 80 28.87 -2.05 -4.30
CA GLU A 80 30.06 -1.69 -3.50
C GLU A 80 30.02 -0.27 -2.91
N ASP A 81 29.06 0.60 -3.29
CA ASP A 81 29.06 2.03 -2.92
C ASP A 81 28.04 2.44 -1.81
N PHE A 82 27.53 1.48 -1.03
CA PHE A 82 26.63 1.76 0.11
C PHE A 82 27.17 1.30 1.48
N LEU A 83 28.45 1.59 1.78
CA LEU A 83 29.05 1.45 3.12
C LEU A 83 29.43 2.81 3.72
#